data_AF-A0A1S6HK40-F1
#
_entry.id   AF-A0A1S6HK40-F1
#
_cell.length_a   1.000
_cell.length_b   1.000
_cell.length_c   1.000
_cell.angle_alpha   90.00
_cell.angle_beta   90.00
_cell.angle_gamma   90.00
#
_symmetry.space_group_name_H-M   'P 1'
#
loop_
_entity.id
_entity.type
_entity.pdbx_description
1 polymer ?
#
loop_
_entity_poly.entity_id
_entity_poly.type
_entity_poly.pdbx_seq_one_letter_code
_entity_poly.pdbx_strand_id
1 'polypeptide(L)' 'MSPEIIDKLSGAIVGISIEISEIQGKFKLGQHRKVDDQQGVFKALSESEHNDAQQLAQYMTKLGVGVGEV' A
#
# COMPACT_ATOMS: atom_id res chain seq x y z
N MET A 1 4.97 33.13 -5.77
CA MET A 1 6.43 32.89 -5.70
C MET A 1 7.06 33.63 -6.88
N SER A 2 8.10 34.44 -6.70
CA SER A 2 8.69 35.22 -7.81
C SER A 2 9.37 34.26 -8.82
N PRO A 3 9.27 34.51 -10.13
CA PRO A 3 10.00 33.75 -11.16
C PRO A 3 11.51 33.60 -10.86
N GLU A 4 12.12 34.62 -10.26
CA GLU A 4 13.55 34.61 -9.90
C GLU A 4 13.90 33.57 -8.83
N ILE A 5 12.98 33.29 -7.90
CA ILE A 5 13.18 32.29 -6.85
C ILE A 5 13.12 30.89 -7.46
N ILE A 6 12.21 30.68 -8.41
CA ILE A 6 12.05 29.39 -9.11
C ILE A 6 13.31 29.10 -9.93
N ASP A 7 13.81 30.08 -10.69
CA ASP A 7 15.01 29.93 -11.50
C ASP A 7 16.25 29.61 -10.64
N LYS A 8 16.43 30.35 -9.54
CA LYS A 8 17.52 30.13 -8.58
C LYS A 8 17.50 28.73 -7.96
N LEU A 9 16.32 28.20 -7.62
CA LEU A 9 16.20 26.88 -6.99
C LEU A 9 16.25 25.75 -8.02
N SER A 10 15.86 25.99 -9.26
CA SER A 10 15.83 24.97 -10.33
C SER A 10 17.23 24.45 -10.67
N GLY A 11 18.26 25.30 -10.61
CA GLY A 11 19.65 24.89 -10.83
C GLY A 11 20.19 23.90 -9.79
N ALA A 12 19.53 23.73 -8.64
CA ALA A 12 19.90 22.76 -7.61
C ALA A 12 19.11 21.43 -7.71
N ILE A 13 18.20 21.30 -8.68
CA ILE A 13 17.35 20.13 -8.85
C ILE A 13 17.89 19.29 -10.01
N VAL A 14 18.20 18.02 -9.73
CA VAL A 14 18.50 17.03 -10.78
C VAL A 14 17.20 16.34 -11.17
N GLY A 15 16.71 16.62 -12.37
CA GLY A 15 15.57 15.90 -12.96
C GLY A 15 16.01 14.53 -13.48
N ILE A 16 15.30 13.48 -13.09
CA ILE A 16 15.45 12.15 -13.67
C ILE A 16 14.12 11.68 -14.24
N SER A 17 14.18 10.86 -15.29
CA SER A 17 13.02 10.16 -15.85
C SER A 17 13.29 8.66 -15.76
N ILE A 18 12.26 7.91 -15.40
CA ILE A 18 12.29 6.44 -15.38
C ILE A 18 11.23 5.97 -16.35
N GLU A 19 11.67 5.37 -17.46
CA GLU A 19 10.77 4.67 -18.37
C GLU A 19 10.35 3.35 -17.71
N ILE A 20 9.04 3.15 -17.57
CA ILE A 20 8.50 1.94 -16.97
C ILE A 20 8.55 0.81 -18.01
N SER A 21 9.47 -0.13 -17.84
CA SER A 21 9.54 -1.34 -18.68
C SER A 21 8.61 -2.45 -18.19
N GLU A 22 8.45 -2.60 -16.88
CA GLU A 22 7.63 -3.63 -16.25
C GLU A 22 7.23 -3.19 -14.83
N ILE A 23 6.06 -3.64 -14.35
CA ILE A 23 5.63 -3.51 -12.96
C ILE A 23 5.39 -4.91 -12.39
N GLN A 24 6.12 -5.26 -11.34
CA GLN A 24 5.92 -6.51 -10.60
C GLN A 24 5.37 -6.23 -9.20
N GLY A 25 4.19 -6.77 -8.90
CA GLY A 25 3.56 -6.68 -7.58
C GLY A 25 3.75 -7.97 -6.77
N LYS A 26 3.80 -7.84 -5.44
CA LYS A 26 3.70 -8.98 -4.53
C LYS A 26 2.41 -8.88 -3.73
N PHE A 27 1.59 -9.91 -3.85
CA PHE A 27 0.30 -9.96 -3.20
C PHE A 27 0.39 -10.84 -1.93
N LYS A 28 0.80 -10.22 -0.81
CA LYS A 28 1.01 -10.91 0.47
C LYS A 28 -0.06 -10.49 1.48
N LEU A 29 -1.15 -11.26 1.55
CA LEU A 29 -2.30 -10.99 2.41
C LEU A 29 -2.54 -12.12 3.43
N GLY A 30 -1.54 -12.97 3.68
CA GLY A 30 -1.71 -14.10 4.60
C GLY A 30 -2.51 -15.26 4.02
N GLN A 31 -2.80 -15.27 2.72
CA GLN A 31 -3.65 -16.25 2.03
C GLN A 31 -3.19 -17.72 2.14
N HIS A 32 -1.91 -17.95 2.47
CA HIS A 32 -1.34 -19.29 2.66
C HIS A 32 -1.22 -19.66 4.15
N ARG A 33 -1.75 -18.86 5.08
CA ARG A 33 -1.83 -19.19 6.50
C ARG A 33 -3.06 -20.03 6.81
N LYS A 34 -3.12 -20.62 8.00
CA LYS A 34 -4.31 -21.35 8.45
C LYS A 34 -5.50 -20.39 8.56
N VAL A 35 -6.71 -20.92 8.43
CA VAL A 35 -7.94 -20.12 8.48
C VAL A 35 -8.03 -19.29 9.77
N ASP A 36 -7.77 -19.91 10.93
CA ASP A 36 -7.80 -19.21 12.22
C ASP A 36 -6.80 -18.04 12.28
N ASP A 37 -5.60 -18.21 11.69
CA ASP A 37 -4.59 -17.15 11.61
C ASP A 37 -5.06 -16.01 10.70
N GLN A 38 -5.69 -16.34 9.57
CA GLN A 38 -6.24 -15.36 8.63
C GLN A 38 -7.34 -14.53 9.30
N GLN A 39 -8.28 -15.18 9.97
CA GLN A 39 -9.36 -14.50 10.70
C GLN A 39 -8.83 -13.62 11.82
N GLY A 40 -7.85 -14.10 12.60
CA GLY A 40 -7.25 -13.33 13.69
C GLY A 40 -6.56 -12.07 13.19
N VAL A 41 -5.77 -12.17 12.12
CA VAL A 41 -5.10 -11.01 11.51
C VAL A 41 -6.12 -10.05 10.90
N PHE A 42 -7.08 -10.56 10.13
CA PHE A 42 -8.10 -9.72 9.50
C PHE A 42 -8.92 -8.94 10.53
N LYS A 43 -9.31 -9.59 11.62
CA LYS A 43 -10.02 -8.94 12.73
C LYS A 43 -9.18 -7.83 13.37
N ALA A 44 -7.93 -8.13 13.72
CA ALA A 44 -7.04 -7.15 14.33
C ALA A 44 -6.78 -5.93 13.41
N LEU A 45 -6.67 -6.15 12.10
CA LEU A 45 -6.53 -5.06 11.12
C LEU A 45 -7.81 -4.22 11.02
N SER A 46 -8.98 -4.86 11.07
CA SER A 46 -10.28 -4.18 10.98
C SER A 46 -10.58 -3.32 12.21
N GLU A 47 -10.14 -3.76 13.39
CA GLU A 47 -10.36 -3.08 14.68
C GLU A 47 -9.22 -2.11 15.05
N SER A 48 -8.18 -2.00 14.21
CA SER A 48 -7.03 -1.14 14.49
C SER A 48 -7.40 0.35 14.49
N GLU A 49 -6.75 1.15 15.34
CA GLU A 49 -6.84 2.62 15.29
C GLU A 49 -6.01 3.22 14.15
N HIS A 50 -5.14 2.42 13.52
CA HIS A 50 -4.30 2.88 12.43
C HIS A 50 -5.03 2.79 11.08
N ASN A 51 -5.01 3.90 10.34
CA ASN A 51 -5.77 4.04 9.11
C ASN A 51 -5.25 3.12 7.98
N ASP A 52 -3.95 2.84 7.93
CA ASP A 52 -3.34 1.91 6.97
C ASP A 52 -3.77 0.46 7.23
N ALA A 53 -3.87 0.04 8.49
CA ALA A 53 -4.37 -1.28 8.87
C ALA A 53 -5.83 -1.48 8.45
N GLN A 54 -6.68 -0.49 8.69
CA GLN A 54 -8.09 -0.53 8.26
C GLN A 54 -8.21 -0.57 6.73
N GLN A 55 -7.38 0.21 6.01
CA GLN A 55 -7.35 0.19 4.54
C GLN A 55 -6.91 -1.18 4.00
N LEU A 56 -5.96 -1.84 4.66
CA LEU A 56 -5.54 -3.19 4.28
C LEU A 56 -6.67 -4.20 4.49
N ALA A 57 -7.38 -4.14 5.61
CA ALA A 57 -8.56 -4.99 5.84
C ALA A 57 -9.63 -4.77 4.76
N GLN A 58 -9.97 -3.52 4.45
CA GLN A 58 -10.92 -3.19 3.38
C GLN A 58 -10.47 -3.75 2.02
N TYR A 59 -9.18 -3.67 1.72
CA TYR A 59 -8.61 -4.23 0.49
C TYR A 59 -8.68 -5.76 0.46
N MET A 60 -8.39 -6.43 1.58
CA MET A 60 -8.56 -7.88 1.74
C MET A 60 -10.01 -8.31 1.52
N THR A 61 -10.98 -7.61 2.12
CA THR A 61 -12.42 -7.85 1.92
C THR A 61 -12.82 -7.67 0.47
N LYS A 62 -12.39 -6.58 -0.18
CA LYS A 62 -12.70 -6.32 -1.60
C LYS A 62 -12.25 -7.45 -2.51
N LEU A 63 -11.15 -8.12 -2.18
CA LEU A 63 -10.57 -9.19 -2.98
C LEU A 63 -10.96 -10.60 -2.52
N GLY A 64 -11.58 -10.74 -1.34
CA GLY A 64 -11.91 -12.04 -0.76
C GLY A 64 -10.68 -12.88 -0.42
N VAL A 65 -9.54 -12.24 -0.13
CA VAL A 65 -8.26 -12.94 0.10
C VAL A 65 -7.72 -12.63 1.48
N GLY A 66 -7.32 -13.68 2.22
CA GLY A 66 -6.74 -13.54 3.56
C GLY A 66 -7.76 -13.22 4.66
N VAL A 67 -9.06 -13.28 4.35
CA VAL A 67 -10.16 -13.03 5.31
C VAL A 67 -10.55 -14.28 6.10
N GLY A 68 -10.10 -15.47 5.68
CA GLY A 68 -10.41 -16.74 6.35
C GLY A 68 -11.88 -17.18 6.23
N GLU A 69 -12.55 -16.81 5.15
CA GLU A 69 -13.87 -17.34 4.77
C GLU A 69 -13.71 -18.63 3.95
N VAL A 70 -14.65 -19.58 4.07
CA VAL A 70 -14.73 -20.83 3.27
C VAL A 70 -15.64 -20.64 2.08
#